data_AF-A0A966QZC3-F1
#
_entry.id   AF-A0A966QZC3-F1
#
_cell.length_a   1.000
_cell.length_b   1.000
_cell.length_c   1.000
_cell.angle_alpha   90.00
_cell.angle_beta   90.00
_cell.angle_gamma   90.00
#
_symmetry.space_group_name_H-M   'P 1'
#
loop_
_entity.id
_entity.type
_entity.pdbx_description
1 polymer ?
#
loop_
_entity_poly.entity_id
_entity_poly.type
_entity_poly.pdbx_seq_one_letter_code
_entity_poly.pdbx_strand_id
1 'polypeptide(L)' 'KRRGEIDGVEQLARYLEYLRADSSLGVLRGVFVAQSIKPQARTLAETRGLAWKEVDYDELRGKRVDELRLF' A
#
# COMPACT_ATOMS: atom_id res chain seq x y z
N LYS A 1 4.07 2.36 4.15
CA LYS A 1 4.45 3.70 4.70
C LYS A 1 3.63 3.99 5.98
N ARG A 2 4.02 4.97 6.82
CA ARG A 2 3.16 5.42 7.93
C ARG A 2 2.00 6.29 7.41
N ARG A 3 2.32 7.36 6.68
CA ARG A 3 1.36 8.15 5.91
C ARG A 3 1.61 7.94 4.41
N GLY A 4 0.57 7.63 3.68
CA GLY A 4 0.56 7.40 2.24
C GLY A 4 0.22 8.70 1.52
N GLU A 5 1.17 9.17 0.72
CA GLU A 5 1.07 10.40 -0.07
C GLU A 5 1.34 10.11 -1.55
N ILE A 6 1.15 11.13 -2.40
CA ILE A 6 1.29 11.02 -3.87
C ILE A 6 2.69 10.54 -4.27
N ASP A 7 3.74 11.03 -3.62
CA ASP A 7 5.13 10.64 -3.90
C ASP A 7 5.33 9.12 -3.78
N GLY A 8 4.70 8.50 -2.79
CA GLY A 8 4.78 7.07 -2.55
C GLY A 8 4.11 6.26 -3.66
N VAL A 9 3.02 6.77 -4.24
CA VAL A 9 2.32 6.14 -5.36
C VAL A 9 3.16 6.24 -6.63
N GLU A 10 3.69 7.44 -6.93
CA GLU A 10 4.58 7.67 -8.08
C GLU A 10 5.85 6.83 -8.02
N GLN A 11 6.44 6.72 -6.81
CA GLN A 11 7.59 5.85 -6.59
C GLN A 11 7.25 4.40 -6.93
N LEU A 12 6.12 3.86 -6.44
CA LEU A 12 5.70 2.49 -6.74
C LEU A 12 5.41 2.28 -8.23
N ALA A 13 4.70 3.21 -8.87
CA ALA A 13 4.40 3.14 -10.29
C ALA A 13 5.69 3.06 -11.12
N ARG A 14 6.66 3.93 -10.84
CA ARG A 14 7.96 3.96 -11.51
C ARG A 14 8.75 2.65 -11.34
N TYR A 15 8.73 2.06 -10.15
CA TYR A 15 9.38 0.76 -9.94
C TYR A 15 8.71 -0.35 -10.73
N LEU A 16 7.37 -0.37 -10.79
CA LEU A 16 6.65 -1.38 -11.56
C LEU A 16 6.90 -1.24 -13.06
N GLU A 17 6.93 -0.02 -13.59
CA GLU A 17 7.30 0.21 -15.00
C GLU A 17 8.70 -0.30 -15.31
N TYR A 18 9.68 -0.01 -14.43
CA TYR A 18 11.03 -0.51 -14.59
C TYR A 18 11.09 -2.04 -14.56
N LEU A 19 10.42 -2.68 -13.60
CA LEU A 19 10.41 -4.14 -13.46
C LEU A 19 9.65 -4.84 -14.60
N ARG A 20 8.64 -4.20 -15.19
CA ARG A 20 7.91 -4.75 -16.35
C ARG A 20 8.79 -4.91 -17.60
N ALA A 21 9.94 -4.24 -17.66
CA ALA A 21 10.90 -4.44 -18.75
C ALA A 21 11.54 -5.84 -18.72
N ASP A 22 11.56 -6.50 -17.57
CA ASP A 22 12.07 -7.86 -17.42
C ASP A 22 10.95 -8.88 -17.67
N SER A 23 11.00 -9.53 -18.85
CA SER A 23 10.02 -10.53 -19.25
C SER A 23 10.06 -11.81 -18.42
N SER A 24 11.13 -12.05 -17.66
CA SER A 24 11.24 -13.22 -16.77
C SER A 24 10.36 -13.13 -15.52
N LEU A 25 9.95 -11.91 -15.13
CA LEU A 25 9.14 -11.66 -13.93
C LEU A 25 7.64 -11.93 -14.13
N GLY A 26 7.20 -12.18 -15.36
CA GLY A 26 5.80 -12.43 -15.69
C GLY A 26 4.89 -11.23 -15.42
N VAL A 27 3.64 -11.49 -15.03
CA VAL A 27 2.64 -10.42 -14.82
C VAL A 27 2.78 -9.78 -13.44
N LEU A 28 3.17 -8.51 -13.41
CA LEU A 28 3.31 -7.73 -12.19
C LEU A 28 2.02 -6.99 -11.79
N ARG A 29 1.73 -7.00 -10.49
CA ARG A 29 0.66 -6.23 -9.86
C ARG A 29 1.21 -5.39 -8.71
N GLY A 30 0.76 -4.15 -8.61
CA GLY A 30 1.17 -3.23 -7.56
C GLY A 30 0.10 -3.02 -6.49
N VAL A 31 0.51 -2.99 -5.23
CA VAL A 31 -0.35 -2.62 -4.09
C VAL A 31 0.34 -1.55 -3.24
N PHE A 32 -0.27 -0.39 -3.11
CA PHE A 32 0.21 0.69 -2.24
C PHE A 32 -0.33 0.53 -0.81
N VAL A 33 0.56 0.35 0.17
CA VAL A 33 0.19 0.04 1.55
C VAL A 33 0.71 1.09 2.54
N ALA A 34 -0.17 1.62 3.38
CA ALA A 34 0.20 2.52 4.49
C ALA A 34 -0.76 2.41 5.70
N GLN A 35 -0.45 3.03 6.84
CA GLN A 35 -1.43 3.09 7.96
C GLN A 35 -2.59 4.02 7.65
N SER A 36 -2.28 5.15 7.02
CA SER A 36 -3.26 6.09 6.50
C SER A 36 -2.84 6.50 5.11
N ILE A 37 -3.78 6.67 4.19
CA ILE A 37 -3.56 7.08 2.80
C ILE A 37 -4.45 8.29 2.52
N LYS A 38 -3.83 9.41 2.14
CA LYS A 38 -4.56 10.64 1.78
C LYS A 38 -5.50 10.38 0.58
N PRO A 39 -6.70 10.99 0.50
CA PRO A 39 -7.65 10.76 -0.59
C PRO A 39 -7.04 10.90 -1.99
N GLN A 40 -6.24 11.96 -2.22
CA GLN A 40 -5.58 12.19 -3.50
C GLN A 40 -4.57 11.09 -3.88
N ALA A 41 -3.95 10.43 -2.90
CA ALA A 41 -3.06 9.30 -3.15
C ALA A 41 -3.85 8.04 -3.52
N ARG A 42 -5.05 7.83 -2.97
CA ARG A 42 -5.95 6.73 -3.36
C ARG A 42 -6.40 6.89 -4.82
N THR A 43 -6.89 8.08 -5.17
CA THR A 43 -7.30 8.42 -6.54
C THR A 43 -6.17 8.22 -7.54
N LEU A 44 -4.95 8.67 -7.19
CA LEU A 44 -3.79 8.46 -8.06
C LEU A 44 -3.41 6.98 -8.20
N ALA A 45 -3.44 6.21 -7.09
CA ALA A 45 -3.16 4.78 -7.14
C ALA A 45 -4.13 4.05 -8.09
N GLU A 46 -5.42 4.34 -7.98
CA GLU A 46 -6.46 3.79 -8.87
C GLU A 46 -6.21 4.18 -10.33
N THR A 47 -5.86 5.45 -10.59
CA THR A 47 -5.55 5.95 -11.95
C THR A 47 -4.33 5.25 -12.56
N ARG A 48 -3.37 4.83 -11.73
CA ARG A 48 -2.18 4.08 -12.14
C ARG A 48 -2.41 2.56 -12.18
N GLY A 49 -3.63 2.09 -11.98
CA GLY A 49 -3.95 0.65 -11.95
C GLY A 49 -3.34 -0.09 -10.75
N LEU A 50 -3.05 0.63 -9.67
CA LEU A 50 -2.51 0.10 -8.42
C LEU A 50 -3.65 -0.11 -7.43
N ALA A 51 -3.68 -1.26 -6.78
CA ALA A 51 -4.53 -1.43 -5.61
C ALA A 51 -3.95 -0.62 -4.44
N TRP A 52 -4.78 -0.31 -3.45
CA TRP A 52 -4.31 0.31 -2.21
C TRP A 52 -4.97 -0.31 -0.99
N LYS A 53 -4.26 -0.31 0.14
CA LYS A 53 -4.78 -0.83 1.40
C LYS A 53 -4.21 -0.07 2.58
N GLU A 54 -5.09 0.32 3.50
CA GLU A 54 -4.70 0.76 4.83
C GLU A 54 -4.51 -0.45 5.75
N VAL A 55 -3.45 -0.45 6.54
CA VAL A 55 -3.09 -1.54 7.45
C VAL A 55 -2.78 -1.02 8.85
N ASP A 56 -3.23 -1.75 9.86
CA ASP A 56 -2.82 -1.53 11.23
C ASP A 56 -1.50 -2.27 11.51
N TYR A 57 -0.48 -1.56 11.96
CA TYR A 57 0.83 -2.17 12.23
C TYR A 57 0.86 -2.90 13.57
N ASP A 58 0.04 -2.51 14.53
CA ASP A 58 -0.05 -3.21 15.81
C ASP A 58 -0.72 -4.58 15.61
N GLU A 59 -1.79 -4.64 14.79
CA GLU A 59 -2.36 -5.91 14.35
C GLU A 59 -1.34 -6.77 13.58
N LEU A 60 -0.64 -6.20 12.59
CA LEU A 60 0.34 -6.93 11.78
C LEU A 60 1.55 -7.42 12.59
N ARG A 61 1.92 -6.73 13.68
CA ARG A 61 3.00 -7.15 14.57
C ARG A 61 2.56 -8.23 15.57
N GLY A 62 1.31 -8.70 15.50
CA GLY A 62 0.78 -9.70 16.42
C GLY A 62 0.52 -9.15 17.82
N LYS A 63 0.53 -7.83 18.01
CA LYS A 63 0.07 -7.20 19.25
C LYS A 63 -1.45 -7.16 19.20
N ARG A 64 -2.09 -8.29 19.50
CA ARG A 64 -3.49 -8.23 19.93
C ARG A 64 -3.51 -7.39 21.20
N VAL A 65 -4.13 -6.21 21.12
CA VAL A 65 -4.61 -5.54 22.33
C VAL A 65 -5.63 -6.51 22.91
N ASP A 66 -5.32 -7.08 24.07
CA ASP A 66 -6.29 -7.82 24.86
C ASP A 66 -7.36 -6.79 25.26
N GLU A 67 -8.35 -6.57 24.40
CA GLU A 67 -9.53 -5.77 24.73
C GLU A 67 -10.29 -6.57 25.79
N LEU A 68 -9.83 -6.45 27.05
CA LEU A 68 -10.62 -6.75 28.22
C LEU A 68 -11.83 -5.81 28.20
N ARG A 69 -12.89 -6.24 27.52
CA ARG A 69 -14.23 -5.65 27.66
C ARG A 69 -14.73 -6.09 29.03
N LEU A 70 -14.55 -5.22 30.01
CA LEU A 70 -15.13 -5.37 31.33
C LEU A 70 -16.66 -5.34 31.14
N PHE A 71 -17.31 -6.48 31.39
CA PHE A 71 -18.74 -6.54 31.65
C PHE A 71 -19.01 -6.04 33.06
#